data_AF-A0A2M9XHI6-F1
#
_entry.id   AF-A0A2M9XHI6-F1
#
_cell.length_a   1.000
_cell.length_b   1.000
_cell.length_c   1.000
_cell.angle_alpha   90.00
_cell.angle_beta   90.00
_cell.angle_gamma   90.00
#
_symmetry.space_group_name_H-M   'P 1'
#
loop_
_entity.id
_entity.type
_entity.pdbx_description
1 polymer ?
#
loop_
_entity_poly.entity_id
_entity_poly.type
_entity_poly.pdbx_seq_one_letter_code
_entity_poly.pdbx_strand_id
1 'polypeptide(L)'
;MRAIALIFTILALLACDKKKEEAPVEQIVGTKYSGVDQNVYKKPGTKEKSEQVTLVYEFEEVNGLEIVPFEFTDAKGNKTVTDYLKLKTVDGKEGFALLKNFYDAVLFVVADGDTAFAKNSLTSPSKGKLEKGMSCFESEASGEFSKVRCYGSILKGGKLNNLHDIWIQPVSSNISRDPLLGDSVRNLKAASLKLIELNKTTDPAKQEEFKKAAISALKAVFEKGDIYQESVNSLATEFGITLSEQQPTQ
;
A
#
# COMPACT_ATOMS: atom_id res chain seq x y z
N MET A 1 -60.45 -10.33 54.97
CA MET A 1 -60.18 -9.76 53.64
C MET A 1 -58.78 -9.14 53.65
N ARG A 2 -57.88 -9.66 52.80
CA ARG A 2 -56.72 -9.03 52.14
C ARG A 2 -55.85 -8.10 53.04
N ALA A 3 -54.74 -8.56 53.65
CA ALA A 3 -53.44 -8.86 53.04
C ALA A 3 -52.96 -7.82 52.02
N ILE A 4 -51.70 -7.40 52.15
CA ILE A 4 -50.88 -6.59 51.22
C ILE A 4 -50.83 -5.09 51.58
N ALA A 5 -49.99 -4.74 52.55
CA ALA A 5 -49.39 -3.41 52.70
C ALA A 5 -47.98 -3.56 53.30
N LEU A 6 -47.20 -4.48 52.75
CA LEU A 6 -45.80 -4.72 53.10
C LEU A 6 -45.16 -5.39 51.89
N ILE A 7 -44.84 -4.59 50.86
CA ILE A 7 -43.94 -4.83 49.71
C ILE A 7 -44.12 -3.57 48.85
N PHE A 8 -43.46 -2.46 49.19
CA PHE A 8 -43.30 -1.34 48.24
C PHE A 8 -41.99 -0.56 48.44
N THR A 9 -41.02 -1.14 49.15
CA THR A 9 -39.73 -0.51 49.44
C THR A 9 -38.51 -1.34 49.01
N ILE A 10 -38.70 -2.46 48.30
CA ILE A 10 -37.59 -3.32 47.81
C ILE A 10 -37.68 -3.62 46.30
N LEU A 11 -38.53 -2.93 45.54
CA LEU A 11 -38.60 -3.09 44.07
C LEU A 11 -38.08 -1.89 43.26
N ALA A 12 -37.53 -0.87 43.92
CA ALA A 12 -36.95 0.31 43.25
C ALA A 12 -35.41 0.28 43.13
N LEU A 13 -34.75 -0.83 43.52
CA LEU A 13 -33.28 -0.96 43.53
C LEU A 13 -32.71 -2.00 42.55
N LEU A 14 -33.53 -2.56 41.65
CA LEU A 14 -33.07 -3.55 40.66
C LEU A 14 -33.39 -3.20 39.19
N ALA A 15 -33.81 -1.97 38.89
CA ALA A 15 -34.14 -1.55 37.53
C ALA A 15 -33.37 -0.29 37.14
N CYS A 16 -32.05 -0.41 37.06
CA CYS A 16 -31.19 0.35 36.16
C CYS A 16 -29.83 -0.36 36.14
N ASP A 17 -29.86 -1.64 35.76
CA ASP A 17 -28.71 -2.26 35.13
C ASP A 17 -28.30 -1.32 34.00
N LYS A 18 -27.14 -0.68 34.17
CA LYS A 18 -26.46 0.02 33.11
C LYS A 18 -26.46 -0.95 31.95
N LYS A 19 -27.27 -0.65 30.92
CA LYS A 19 -27.14 -1.31 29.62
C LYS A 19 -25.65 -1.24 29.31
N LYS A 20 -24.97 -2.38 29.40
CA LYS A 20 -23.67 -2.54 28.76
C LYS A 20 -23.97 -2.14 27.34
N GLU A 21 -23.51 -0.96 26.93
CA GLU A 21 -23.37 -0.68 25.50
C GLU A 21 -22.62 -1.90 24.96
N GLU A 22 -23.29 -2.66 24.11
CA GLU A 22 -22.62 -3.70 23.36
C GLU A 22 -21.44 -3.02 22.69
N ALA A 23 -20.23 -3.52 22.98
CA ALA A 23 -19.03 -2.98 22.37
C ALA A 23 -19.28 -2.92 20.86
N PRO A 24 -19.01 -1.77 20.19
CA PRO A 24 -19.27 -1.64 18.77
C PRO A 24 -18.71 -2.87 18.05
N VAL A 25 -19.58 -3.56 17.32
CA VAL A 25 -19.20 -4.75 16.55
C VAL A 25 -18.08 -4.30 15.62
N GLU A 26 -16.93 -4.98 15.69
CA GLU A 26 -15.81 -4.66 14.82
C GLU A 26 -16.28 -4.73 13.37
N GLN A 27 -16.31 -3.57 12.71
CA GLN A 27 -16.78 -3.49 11.34
C GLN A 27 -15.68 -4.01 10.41
N ILE A 28 -15.76 -5.29 10.07
CA ILE A 28 -14.80 -5.91 9.14
C ILE A 28 -14.83 -5.13 7.81
N VAL A 29 -13.75 -4.40 7.54
CA VAL A 29 -13.51 -3.67 6.28
C VAL A 29 -12.89 -4.60 5.24
N GLY A 30 -12.41 -5.78 5.68
CA GLY A 30 -11.84 -6.84 4.86
C GLY A 30 -10.33 -6.72 4.69
N THR A 31 -9.77 -7.63 3.90
CA THR A 31 -8.37 -7.58 3.47
C THR A 31 -8.07 -6.27 2.74
N LYS A 32 -6.97 -5.61 3.11
CA LYS A 32 -6.44 -4.41 2.46
C LYS A 32 -4.96 -4.56 2.18
N TYR A 33 -4.46 -3.79 1.22
CA TYR A 33 -3.05 -3.74 0.85
C TYR A 33 -2.49 -2.35 1.07
N SER A 34 -1.31 -2.28 1.68
CA SER A 34 -0.62 -1.00 1.85
C SER A 34 -0.02 -0.52 0.53
N GLY A 35 -0.29 0.74 0.18
CA GLY A 35 0.31 1.38 -1.00
C GLY A 35 1.64 2.08 -0.74
N VAL A 36 2.07 2.14 0.52
CA VAL A 36 3.33 2.75 0.96
C VAL A 36 3.81 2.09 2.24
N ASP A 37 5.10 2.20 2.54
CA ASP A 37 5.61 1.91 3.87
C ASP A 37 4.98 2.89 4.88
N GLN A 38 4.35 2.37 5.94
CA GLN A 38 3.73 3.21 6.96
C GLN A 38 3.74 2.57 8.35
N ASN A 39 4.04 3.40 9.35
CA ASN A 39 3.97 2.99 10.75
C ASN A 39 2.52 2.82 11.19
N VAL A 40 2.28 1.78 11.98
CA VAL A 40 1.03 1.50 12.67
C VAL A 40 1.19 1.93 14.13
N TYR A 41 0.21 2.65 14.66
CA TYR A 41 0.26 3.20 16.02
C TYR A 41 -0.86 2.68 16.91
N LYS A 42 -0.69 2.73 18.22
CA LYS A 42 -1.71 2.33 19.20
C LYS A 42 -2.96 3.22 19.20
N LYS A 43 -2.82 4.46 18.70
CA LYS A 43 -3.88 5.48 18.68
C LYS A 43 -3.90 6.19 17.33
N PRO A 44 -5.07 6.59 16.81
CA PRO A 44 -5.13 7.45 15.64
C PRO A 44 -4.52 8.83 15.96
N GLY A 45 -3.93 9.47 14.94
CA GLY A 45 -3.40 10.84 15.06
C GLY A 45 -2.01 10.99 15.68
N THR A 46 -1.48 9.95 16.35
CA THR A 46 -0.14 10.04 16.97
C THR A 46 0.98 9.77 15.96
N LYS A 47 2.16 10.33 16.25
CA LYS A 47 3.44 10.03 15.60
C LYS A 47 4.53 9.71 16.62
N GLU A 48 4.14 9.48 17.87
CA GLU A 48 5.08 9.18 18.95
C GLU A 48 5.68 7.78 18.76
N LYS A 49 7.01 7.69 18.81
CA LYS A 49 7.72 6.42 18.62
C LYS A 49 7.38 5.38 19.71
N SER A 50 7.05 5.82 20.92
CA SER A 50 6.57 4.96 22.03
C SER A 50 5.19 4.32 21.76
N GLU A 51 4.41 4.94 20.88
CA GLU A 51 3.09 4.48 20.48
C GLU A 51 3.12 3.68 19.17
N GLN A 52 4.29 3.55 18.53
CA GLN A 52 4.46 2.72 17.35
C GLN A 52 4.34 1.24 17.72
N VAL A 53 3.49 0.52 16.98
CA VAL A 53 3.24 -0.91 17.12
C VAL A 53 4.14 -1.69 16.16
N THR A 54 4.13 -1.32 14.89
CA THR A 54 4.90 -1.98 13.83
C THR A 54 5.03 -1.08 12.60
N LEU A 55 5.81 -1.51 11.62
CA LEU A 55 5.85 -0.98 10.26
C LEU A 55 5.11 -1.97 9.35
N VAL A 56 4.21 -1.46 8.50
CA VAL A 56 3.60 -2.22 7.41
C VAL A 56 4.26 -1.72 6.12
N TYR A 57 4.81 -2.65 5.35
CA TYR A 57 5.54 -2.32 4.13
C TYR A 57 4.60 -2.18 2.91
N GLU A 58 5.03 -1.47 1.87
CA GLU A 58 4.34 -1.41 0.58
C GLU A 58 4.05 -2.82 0.04
N PHE A 59 2.82 -3.03 -0.46
CA PHE A 59 2.23 -4.30 -0.92
C PHE A 59 1.86 -5.31 0.17
N GLU A 60 2.10 -4.99 1.44
CA GLU A 60 1.75 -5.89 2.54
C GLU A 60 0.23 -5.95 2.76
N GLU A 61 -0.27 -7.16 2.95
CA GLU A 61 -1.65 -7.45 3.30
C GLU A 61 -1.92 -7.17 4.78
N VAL A 62 -3.04 -6.53 5.08
CA VAL A 62 -3.57 -6.36 6.44
C VAL A 62 -5.06 -6.65 6.48
N ASN A 63 -5.56 -7.02 7.64
CA ASN A 63 -6.99 -7.11 7.89
C ASN A 63 -7.50 -5.77 8.41
N GLY A 64 -8.37 -5.11 7.65
CA GLY A 64 -9.09 -3.92 8.08
C GLY A 64 -10.24 -4.27 9.03
N LEU A 65 -10.23 -3.65 10.23
CA LEU A 65 -11.17 -3.93 11.32
C LEU A 65 -12.20 -2.83 11.54
N GLU A 66 -11.87 -1.58 11.22
CA GLU A 66 -12.77 -0.43 11.38
C GLU A 66 -12.18 0.80 10.67
N ILE A 67 -13.04 1.72 10.22
CA ILE A 67 -12.62 3.07 9.81
C ILE A 67 -12.94 4.05 10.94
N VAL A 68 -11.91 4.71 11.45
CA VAL A 68 -12.00 5.62 12.59
C VAL A 68 -11.68 7.05 12.16
N PRO A 69 -12.67 7.97 12.12
CA PRO A 69 -12.41 9.37 11.85
C PRO A 69 -11.72 10.04 13.03
N PHE A 70 -10.66 10.80 12.76
CA PHE A 70 -9.93 11.57 13.76
C PHE A 70 -9.95 13.06 13.38
N GLU A 71 -10.51 13.88 14.26
CA GLU A 71 -10.56 15.33 14.10
C GLU A 71 -9.33 15.97 14.76
N PHE A 72 -8.61 16.79 14.01
CA PHE A 72 -7.56 17.66 14.52
C PHE A 72 -7.94 19.12 14.26
N THR A 73 -7.75 19.97 15.27
CA THR A 73 -7.90 21.42 15.14
C THR A 73 -6.52 22.05 15.03
N ASP A 74 -6.27 22.77 13.95
CA ASP A 74 -5.00 23.49 13.78
C ASP A 74 -4.91 24.71 14.70
N ALA A 75 -3.72 25.34 14.76
CA ALA A 75 -3.48 26.53 15.58
C ALA A 75 -4.34 27.75 15.18
N LYS A 76 -5.01 27.71 14.02
CA LYS A 76 -5.91 28.76 13.51
C LYS A 76 -7.38 28.42 13.77
N GLY A 77 -7.69 27.30 14.43
CA GLY A 77 -9.05 26.86 14.72
C GLY A 77 -9.71 26.07 13.58
N ASN A 78 -9.00 25.75 12.49
CA ASN A 78 -9.57 24.96 11.41
C ASN A 78 -9.59 23.48 11.80
N LYS A 79 -10.76 22.87 11.67
CA LYS A 79 -10.97 21.44 11.89
C LYS A 79 -10.68 20.67 10.61
N THR A 80 -9.83 19.65 10.72
CA THR A 80 -9.58 18.68 9.65
C THR A 80 -9.92 17.29 10.19
N VAL A 81 -10.77 16.56 9.47
CA VAL A 81 -11.06 15.15 9.75
C VAL A 81 -10.19 14.29 8.86
N THR A 82 -9.51 13.31 9.44
CA THR A 82 -8.72 12.31 8.72
C THR A 82 -9.13 10.92 9.15
N ASP A 83 -9.39 10.05 8.18
CA ASP A 83 -9.78 8.68 8.45
C ASP A 83 -8.55 7.78 8.66
N TYR A 84 -8.60 7.00 9.73
CA TYR A 84 -7.64 5.95 10.05
C TYR A 84 -8.30 4.59 9.84
N LEU A 85 -7.53 3.63 9.34
CA LEU A 85 -7.89 2.23 9.36
C LEU A 85 -7.39 1.64 10.69
N LYS A 86 -8.30 1.15 11.53
CA LYS A 86 -7.95 0.16 12.56
C LYS A 86 -7.68 -1.14 11.82
N LEU A 87 -6.52 -1.73 12.01
CA LEU A 87 -6.08 -2.90 11.28
C LEU A 87 -5.43 -3.94 12.19
N LYS A 88 -5.34 -5.16 11.67
CA LYS A 88 -4.54 -6.26 12.19
C LYS A 88 -3.57 -6.74 11.12
N THR A 89 -2.28 -6.74 11.44
CA THR A 89 -1.23 -7.29 10.56
C THR A 89 -1.28 -8.81 10.51
N VAL A 90 -0.58 -9.40 9.55
CA VAL A 90 -0.48 -10.87 9.40
C VAL A 90 0.12 -11.54 10.65
N ASP A 91 1.06 -10.88 11.33
CA ASP A 91 1.65 -11.34 12.59
C ASP A 91 0.77 -11.04 13.84
N GLY A 92 -0.46 -10.55 13.63
CA GLY A 92 -1.48 -10.40 14.66
C GLY A 92 -1.41 -9.12 15.49
N LYS A 93 -0.55 -8.16 15.13
CA LYS A 93 -0.49 -6.86 15.81
C LYS A 93 -1.60 -5.94 15.34
N GLU A 94 -2.20 -5.22 16.27
CA GLU A 94 -3.31 -4.30 15.98
C GLU A 94 -2.92 -2.84 16.22
N GLY A 95 -3.48 -1.94 15.41
CA GLY A 95 -3.33 -0.51 15.59
C GLY A 95 -3.96 0.30 14.47
N PHE A 96 -3.51 1.54 14.31
CA PHE A 96 -4.11 2.55 13.44
C PHE A 96 -3.07 3.07 12.46
N ALA A 97 -3.48 3.18 11.19
CA ALA A 97 -2.71 3.82 10.13
C ALA A 97 -3.66 4.59 9.19
N LEU A 98 -3.12 5.43 8.31
CA LEU A 98 -3.94 6.33 7.49
C LEU A 98 -4.72 5.54 6.43
N LEU A 99 -6.05 5.66 6.41
CA LEU A 99 -6.92 4.88 5.51
C LEU A 99 -6.55 5.11 4.04
N LYS A 100 -6.23 6.35 3.66
CA LYS A 100 -5.90 6.73 2.26
C LYS A 100 -4.73 5.96 1.64
N ASN A 101 -3.94 5.26 2.46
CA ASN A 101 -2.79 4.48 2.01
C ASN A 101 -3.14 3.00 1.81
N PHE A 102 -4.38 2.58 2.11
CA PHE A 102 -4.84 1.21 1.97
C PHE A 102 -5.80 1.06 0.80
N TYR A 103 -5.67 -0.07 0.10
CA TYR A 103 -6.38 -0.37 -1.13
C TYR A 103 -6.97 -1.79 -1.07
N ASP A 104 -7.97 -2.06 -1.89
CA ASP A 104 -8.69 -3.34 -1.85
C ASP A 104 -7.87 -4.48 -2.44
N ALA A 105 -7.05 -4.16 -3.44
CA ALA A 105 -6.13 -5.10 -4.07
C ALA A 105 -4.91 -4.39 -4.63
N VAL A 106 -3.85 -5.16 -4.88
CA VAL A 106 -2.73 -4.79 -5.75
C VAL A 106 -2.71 -5.69 -6.97
N LEU A 107 -2.55 -5.07 -8.14
CA LEU A 107 -2.48 -5.73 -9.44
C LEU A 107 -1.11 -5.43 -10.05
N PHE A 108 -0.32 -6.47 -10.33
CA PHE A 108 1.03 -6.34 -10.89
C PHE A 108 0.97 -6.50 -12.40
N VAL A 109 1.42 -5.50 -13.14
CA VAL A 109 1.52 -5.55 -14.60
C VAL A 109 2.77 -6.34 -14.98
N VAL A 110 2.58 -7.48 -15.63
CA VAL A 110 3.64 -8.44 -15.98
C VAL A 110 4.06 -8.37 -17.44
N ALA A 111 3.27 -7.68 -18.28
CA ALA A 111 3.58 -7.40 -19.68
C ALA A 111 2.99 -6.05 -20.13
N ASP A 112 3.59 -5.43 -21.15
CA ASP A 112 3.12 -4.16 -21.72
C ASP A 112 1.84 -4.36 -22.55
N GLY A 113 1.00 -3.32 -22.66
CA GLY A 113 0.05 -3.19 -23.79
C GLY A 113 -1.43 -3.04 -23.45
N ASP A 114 -1.83 -3.35 -22.22
CA ASP A 114 -3.22 -3.17 -21.77
C ASP A 114 -3.61 -1.69 -21.77
N THR A 115 -4.84 -1.38 -22.19
CA THR A 115 -5.31 0.01 -22.27
C THR A 115 -5.73 0.52 -20.89
N ALA A 116 -5.27 1.71 -20.54
CA ALA A 116 -5.81 2.48 -19.42
C ALA A 116 -6.91 3.43 -19.93
N PHE A 117 -8.09 3.39 -19.32
CA PHE A 117 -9.26 4.16 -19.74
C PHE A 117 -9.55 5.31 -18.78
N ALA A 118 -10.13 6.41 -19.30
CA ALA A 118 -10.59 7.52 -18.47
C ALA A 118 -11.87 7.19 -17.66
N LYS A 119 -12.69 6.24 -18.12
CA LYS A 119 -13.93 5.75 -17.50
C LYS A 119 -13.99 4.22 -17.64
N ASN A 120 -14.88 3.58 -16.89
CA ASN A 120 -15.17 2.14 -16.92
C ASN A 120 -15.91 1.71 -18.21
N SER A 121 -15.32 1.98 -19.38
CA SER A 121 -15.88 1.62 -20.69
C SER A 121 -14.79 1.42 -21.73
N LEU A 122 -14.94 0.41 -22.59
CA LEU A 122 -14.05 0.12 -23.73
C LEU A 122 -14.04 1.24 -24.77
N THR A 123 -15.10 2.05 -24.83
CA THR A 123 -15.21 3.19 -25.75
C THR A 123 -14.72 4.50 -25.12
N SER A 124 -14.31 4.47 -23.85
CA SER A 124 -13.74 5.64 -23.19
C SER A 124 -12.41 6.04 -23.86
N PRO A 125 -12.08 7.35 -23.88
CA PRO A 125 -10.73 7.78 -24.26
C PRO A 125 -9.66 7.03 -23.46
N SER A 126 -8.58 6.66 -24.16
CA SER A 126 -7.39 6.10 -23.55
C SER A 126 -6.61 7.18 -22.79
N LYS A 127 -6.12 6.82 -21.61
CA LYS A 127 -5.15 7.59 -20.82
C LYS A 127 -3.72 7.04 -20.97
N GLY A 128 -3.50 6.08 -21.86
CA GLY A 128 -2.22 5.44 -22.10
C GLY A 128 -2.31 3.91 -22.10
N LYS A 129 -1.14 3.28 -21.98
CA LYS A 129 -0.98 1.83 -21.89
C LYS A 129 -0.32 1.47 -20.57
N LEU A 130 -0.71 0.34 -20.01
CA LEU A 130 -0.02 -0.25 -18.87
C LEU A 130 1.34 -0.78 -19.34
N GLU A 131 2.34 -0.61 -18.48
CA GLU A 131 3.70 -1.05 -18.72
C GLU A 131 4.09 -2.12 -17.69
N LYS A 132 4.86 -3.12 -18.14
CA LYS A 132 5.47 -4.13 -17.28
C LYS A 132 6.20 -3.45 -16.12
N GLY A 133 6.01 -4.00 -14.93
CA GLY A 133 6.57 -3.48 -13.69
C GLY A 133 5.74 -2.38 -13.03
N MET A 134 4.58 -2.03 -13.57
CA MET A 134 3.61 -1.21 -12.84
C MET A 134 2.94 -2.02 -11.71
N SER A 135 2.83 -1.41 -10.53
CA SER A 135 1.90 -1.86 -9.48
C SER A 135 0.67 -0.96 -9.48
N CYS A 136 -0.50 -1.56 -9.69
CA CYS A 136 -1.79 -0.87 -9.76
C CYS A 136 -2.61 -1.18 -8.52
N PHE A 137 -2.86 -0.16 -7.70
CA PHE A 137 -3.66 -0.28 -6.49
C PHE A 137 -5.12 -0.03 -6.80
N GLU A 138 -5.96 -1.04 -6.53
CA GLU A 138 -7.40 -1.00 -6.76
C GLU A 138 -8.12 -0.28 -5.62
N SER A 139 -8.87 0.77 -5.97
CA SER A 139 -9.71 1.51 -5.01
C SER A 139 -11.19 1.21 -5.16
N GLU A 140 -11.60 0.64 -6.29
CA GLU A 140 -13.00 0.39 -6.63
C GLU A 140 -13.08 -0.61 -7.78
N ALA A 141 -13.98 -1.60 -7.69
CA ALA A 141 -14.32 -2.51 -8.77
C ALA A 141 -15.73 -2.19 -9.31
N SER A 142 -15.90 -2.18 -10.63
CA SER A 142 -17.15 -1.88 -11.33
C SER A 142 -17.29 -2.75 -12.59
N GLY A 143 -18.02 -3.86 -12.45
CA GLY A 143 -18.18 -4.83 -13.53
C GLY A 143 -16.85 -5.45 -13.96
N GLU A 144 -16.50 -5.32 -15.24
CA GLU A 144 -15.23 -5.81 -15.80
C GLU A 144 -14.06 -4.83 -15.63
N PHE A 145 -14.27 -3.71 -14.91
CA PHE A 145 -13.27 -2.68 -14.75
C PHE A 145 -12.90 -2.47 -13.28
N SER A 146 -11.64 -2.12 -13.05
CA SER A 146 -11.13 -1.66 -11.76
C SER A 146 -10.60 -0.25 -11.89
N LYS A 147 -10.99 0.61 -10.96
CA LYS A 147 -10.39 1.93 -10.80
C LYS A 147 -9.10 1.79 -10.02
N VAL A 148 -8.00 2.22 -10.61
CA VAL A 148 -6.67 1.99 -10.08
C VAL A 148 -5.78 3.22 -10.11
N ARG A 149 -4.76 3.20 -9.25
CA ARG A 149 -3.57 4.06 -9.36
C ARG A 149 -2.36 3.18 -9.61
N CYS A 150 -1.76 3.33 -10.79
CA CYS A 150 -0.59 2.56 -11.22
C CYS A 150 0.69 3.37 -11.05
N TYR A 151 1.69 2.75 -10.46
CA TYR A 151 3.03 3.32 -10.28
C TYR A 151 4.05 2.47 -11.02
N GLY A 152 4.83 3.09 -11.90
CA GLY A 152 5.91 2.42 -12.61
C GLY A 152 7.09 2.13 -11.69
N SER A 153 7.73 0.98 -11.90
CA SER A 153 8.90 0.56 -11.10
C SER A 153 10.17 0.39 -11.93
N ILE A 154 10.05 0.36 -13.26
CA ILE A 154 11.17 0.20 -14.18
C ILE A 154 11.43 1.55 -14.85
N LEU A 155 12.66 2.06 -14.67
CA LEU A 155 13.11 3.29 -15.31
C LEU A 155 13.13 3.15 -16.83
N LYS A 156 12.41 4.05 -17.53
CA LYS A 156 12.42 4.14 -19.00
C LYS A 156 12.53 5.60 -19.39
N GLY A 157 13.51 5.95 -20.23
CA GLY A 157 13.70 7.32 -20.70
C GLY A 157 13.89 8.35 -19.57
N GLY A 158 14.60 7.96 -18.51
CA GLY A 158 14.92 8.85 -17.38
C GLY A 158 13.78 9.15 -16.40
N LYS A 159 12.63 8.49 -16.51
CA LYS A 159 11.51 8.63 -15.56
C LYS A 159 10.78 7.32 -15.29
N LEU A 160 9.98 7.32 -14.22
CA LEU A 160 8.97 6.29 -13.95
C LEU A 160 7.62 6.79 -14.45
N ASN A 161 6.95 5.99 -15.28
CA ASN A 161 5.63 6.33 -15.79
C ASN A 161 4.56 5.91 -14.78
N ASN A 162 3.75 6.88 -14.34
CA ASN A 162 2.63 6.64 -13.42
C ASN A 162 1.32 6.98 -14.14
N LEU A 163 0.28 6.20 -13.85
CA LEU A 163 -1.07 6.44 -14.36
C LEU A 163 -2.03 6.52 -13.17
N HIS A 164 -2.65 7.68 -12.98
CA HIS A 164 -3.53 7.95 -11.86
C HIS A 164 -4.99 8.09 -12.29
N ASP A 165 -5.89 7.64 -11.41
CA ASP A 165 -7.32 7.73 -11.58
C ASP A 165 -7.77 7.22 -12.97
N ILE A 166 -7.31 6.01 -13.28
CA ILE A 166 -7.61 5.29 -14.52
C ILE A 166 -8.50 4.08 -14.23
N TRP A 167 -9.14 3.57 -15.28
CA TRP A 167 -9.85 2.30 -15.27
C TRP A 167 -9.11 1.29 -16.14
N ILE A 168 -9.00 0.05 -15.67
CA ILE A 168 -8.37 -1.05 -16.40
C ILE A 168 -9.28 -2.27 -16.37
N GLN A 169 -9.09 -3.20 -17.31
CA GLN A 169 -9.69 -4.53 -17.21
C GLN A 169 -8.74 -5.44 -16.42
N PRO A 170 -9.05 -5.79 -15.15
CA PRO A 170 -8.11 -6.46 -14.26
C PRO A 170 -8.03 -7.99 -14.52
N VAL A 171 -8.84 -8.49 -15.45
CA VAL A 171 -8.83 -9.87 -15.95
C VAL A 171 -8.13 -9.86 -17.30
N SER A 172 -6.80 -9.87 -17.25
CA SER A 172 -5.92 -9.85 -18.41
C SER A 172 -4.74 -10.78 -18.16
N SER A 173 -4.21 -11.42 -19.21
CA SER A 173 -2.98 -12.22 -19.12
C SER A 173 -1.74 -11.38 -18.78
N ASN A 174 -1.83 -10.05 -18.95
CA ASN A 174 -0.76 -9.11 -18.66
C ASN A 174 -0.79 -8.61 -17.21
N ILE A 175 -1.75 -9.06 -16.40
CA ILE A 175 -1.95 -8.61 -15.01
C ILE A 175 -1.96 -9.83 -14.08
N SER A 176 -1.11 -9.79 -13.05
CA SER A 176 -1.00 -10.79 -12.00
C SER A 176 -1.50 -10.25 -10.66
N ARG A 177 -2.03 -11.14 -9.83
CA ARG A 177 -2.35 -10.89 -8.41
C ARG A 177 -1.39 -11.62 -7.46
N ASP A 178 -0.33 -12.21 -8.01
CA ASP A 178 0.65 -12.96 -7.22
C ASP A 178 1.39 -12.01 -6.26
N PRO A 179 1.19 -12.13 -4.93
CA PRO A 179 1.82 -11.25 -3.96
C PRO A 179 3.34 -11.42 -3.95
N LEU A 180 3.87 -12.55 -4.43
CA LEU A 180 5.30 -12.76 -4.51
C LEU A 180 5.96 -11.73 -5.43
N LEU A 181 5.26 -11.15 -6.42
CA LEU A 181 5.85 -10.13 -7.30
C LEU A 181 6.10 -8.79 -6.59
N GLY A 182 5.46 -8.53 -5.44
CA GLY A 182 5.55 -7.27 -4.70
C GLY A 182 6.98 -6.89 -4.34
N ASP A 183 7.77 -7.84 -3.83
CA ASP A 183 9.17 -7.58 -3.47
C ASP A 183 10.04 -7.17 -4.67
N SER A 184 9.81 -7.79 -5.82
CA SER A 184 10.57 -7.52 -7.04
C SER A 184 10.25 -6.13 -7.56
N VAL A 185 8.95 -5.79 -7.59
CA VAL A 185 8.45 -4.47 -7.99
C VAL A 185 8.95 -3.38 -7.04
N ARG A 186 8.91 -3.62 -5.72
CA ARG A 186 9.45 -2.70 -4.70
C ARG A 186 10.94 -2.44 -4.91
N ASN A 187 11.73 -3.48 -5.10
CA ASN A 187 13.18 -3.35 -5.31
C ASN A 187 13.52 -2.70 -6.66
N LEU A 188 12.78 -2.99 -7.73
CA LEU A 188 12.91 -2.29 -9.02
C LEU A 188 12.63 -0.79 -8.86
N LYS A 189 11.55 -0.43 -8.18
CA LYS A 189 11.19 0.97 -7.90
C LYS A 189 12.28 1.67 -7.10
N ALA A 190 12.79 1.02 -6.05
CA ALA A 190 13.89 1.54 -5.24
C ALA A 190 15.16 1.77 -6.08
N ALA A 191 15.55 0.80 -6.91
CA ALA A 191 16.68 0.93 -7.82
C ALA A 191 16.48 2.10 -8.80
N SER A 192 15.34 2.13 -9.50
CA SER A 192 15.01 3.14 -10.49
C SER A 192 15.03 4.56 -9.91
N LEU A 193 14.49 4.76 -8.70
CA LEU A 193 14.53 6.06 -8.02
C LEU A 193 15.97 6.48 -7.70
N LYS A 194 16.83 5.56 -7.26
CA LYS A 194 18.24 5.86 -7.01
C LYS A 194 19.02 6.15 -8.31
N LEU A 195 18.73 5.46 -9.40
CA LEU A 195 19.32 5.74 -10.71
C LEU A 195 18.88 7.10 -11.28
N ILE A 196 17.63 7.50 -11.05
CA ILE A 196 17.16 8.85 -11.37
C ILE A 196 17.95 9.90 -10.58
N GLU A 197 18.12 9.71 -9.27
CA GLU A 197 18.86 10.67 -8.43
C GLU A 197 20.36 10.70 -8.75
N LEU A 198 20.95 9.56 -9.12
CA LEU A 198 22.32 9.47 -9.63
C LEU A 198 22.53 10.40 -10.83
N ASN A 199 21.61 10.41 -11.79
CA ASN A 199 21.69 11.26 -12.99
C ASN A 199 21.47 12.75 -12.72
N LYS A 200 20.89 13.11 -11.57
CA LYS A 200 20.64 14.52 -11.20
C LYS A 200 21.76 15.12 -10.35
N THR A 201 22.57 14.30 -9.72
CA THR A 201 23.59 14.78 -8.77
C THR A 201 24.98 14.80 -9.41
N THR A 202 25.77 15.81 -9.06
CA THR A 202 27.18 15.97 -9.47
C THR A 202 28.15 15.72 -8.33
N ASP A 203 27.66 15.45 -7.12
CA ASP A 203 28.44 15.17 -5.93
C ASP A 203 28.94 13.71 -5.96
N PRO A 204 30.26 13.46 -6.06
CA PRO A 204 30.80 12.10 -6.19
C PRO A 204 30.42 11.17 -5.03
N ALA A 205 30.30 11.69 -3.80
CA ALA A 205 29.93 10.87 -2.66
C ALA A 205 28.48 10.38 -2.75
N LYS A 206 27.57 11.26 -3.19
CA LYS A 206 26.16 10.90 -3.43
C LYS A 206 25.99 10.01 -4.65
N GLN A 207 26.78 10.22 -5.70
CA GLN A 207 26.79 9.34 -6.86
C GLN A 207 27.14 7.91 -6.46
N GLU A 208 28.19 7.72 -5.66
CA GLU A 208 28.58 6.39 -5.17
C GLU A 208 27.51 5.77 -4.25
N GLU A 209 26.93 6.58 -3.33
CA GLU A 209 25.83 6.13 -2.46
C GLU A 209 24.63 5.63 -3.28
N PHE A 210 24.16 6.42 -4.24
CA PHE A 210 23.01 6.07 -5.07
C PHE A 210 23.29 4.88 -5.96
N LYS A 211 24.50 4.79 -6.53
CA LYS A 211 24.92 3.65 -7.34
C LYS A 211 24.93 2.37 -6.50
N LYS A 212 25.52 2.39 -5.31
CA LYS A 212 25.56 1.23 -4.41
C LYS A 212 24.15 0.79 -3.98
N ALA A 213 23.28 1.74 -3.65
CA ALA A 213 21.89 1.44 -3.30
C ALA A 213 21.12 0.82 -4.47
N ALA A 214 21.30 1.34 -5.69
CA ALA A 214 20.68 0.78 -6.89
C ALA A 214 21.19 -0.64 -7.18
N ILE A 215 22.50 -0.88 -7.07
CA ILE A 215 23.10 -2.22 -7.24
C ILE A 215 22.48 -3.21 -6.27
N SER A 216 22.40 -2.86 -4.98
CA SER A 216 21.85 -3.74 -3.95
C SER A 216 20.41 -4.13 -4.24
N ALA A 217 19.58 -3.16 -4.68
CA ALA A 217 18.19 -3.41 -5.00
C ALA A 217 18.03 -4.24 -6.29
N LEU A 218 18.82 -3.96 -7.34
CA LEU A 218 18.81 -4.75 -8.57
C LEU A 218 19.27 -6.20 -8.34
N LYS A 219 20.29 -6.42 -7.50
CA LYS A 219 20.75 -7.76 -7.12
C LYS A 219 19.64 -8.57 -6.45
N ALA A 220 18.89 -7.98 -5.53
CA ALA A 220 17.77 -8.66 -4.87
C ALA A 220 16.70 -9.14 -5.86
N VAL A 221 16.46 -8.40 -6.94
CA VAL A 221 15.55 -8.83 -8.03
C VAL A 221 16.20 -9.89 -8.91
N PHE A 222 17.47 -9.70 -9.26
CA PHE A 222 18.24 -10.64 -10.10
C PHE A 222 18.31 -12.05 -9.48
N GLU A 223 18.62 -12.12 -8.19
CA GLU A 223 18.77 -13.38 -7.43
C GLU A 223 17.46 -14.18 -7.36
N LYS A 224 16.32 -13.49 -7.41
CA LYS A 224 15.00 -14.12 -7.41
C LYS A 224 14.67 -14.81 -8.75
N GLY A 225 15.25 -14.33 -9.85
CA GLY A 225 15.12 -14.95 -11.17
C GLY A 225 13.68 -15.01 -11.70
N ASP A 226 12.82 -14.07 -11.31
CA ASP A 226 11.44 -14.03 -11.77
C ASP A 226 11.29 -13.32 -13.12
N ILE A 227 10.04 -13.05 -13.51
CA ILE A 227 9.66 -12.41 -14.78
C ILE A 227 10.36 -11.06 -15.03
N TYR A 228 10.96 -10.43 -14.02
CA TYR A 228 11.63 -9.14 -14.15
C TYR A 228 13.14 -9.24 -14.40
N GLN A 229 13.71 -10.45 -14.50
CA GLN A 229 15.15 -10.66 -14.71
C GLN A 229 15.69 -9.92 -15.96
N GLU A 230 14.95 -9.96 -17.07
CA GLU A 230 15.32 -9.23 -18.29
C GLU A 230 15.37 -7.71 -18.06
N SER A 231 14.36 -7.17 -17.36
CA SER A 231 14.29 -5.74 -17.04
C SER A 231 15.45 -5.28 -16.15
N VAL A 232 15.84 -6.11 -15.19
CA VAL A 232 17.02 -5.88 -14.35
C VAL A 232 18.29 -5.83 -15.17
N ASN A 233 18.47 -6.77 -16.11
CA ASN A 233 19.63 -6.80 -17.00
C ASN A 233 19.68 -5.58 -17.93
N SER A 234 18.53 -5.14 -18.45
CA SER A 234 18.44 -3.91 -19.26
C SER A 234 18.88 -2.68 -18.48
N LEU A 235 18.36 -2.50 -17.26
CA LEU A 235 18.75 -1.38 -16.38
C LEU A 235 20.23 -1.45 -16.02
N ALA A 236 20.74 -2.64 -15.70
CA ALA A 236 22.15 -2.80 -15.37
C ALA A 236 23.06 -2.43 -16.55
N THR A 237 22.68 -2.84 -17.76
CA THR A 237 23.42 -2.49 -18.98
C THR A 237 23.40 -0.99 -19.26
N GLU A 238 22.22 -0.37 -19.17
CA GLU A 238 22.04 1.08 -19.41
C GLU A 238 22.92 1.93 -18.48
N PHE A 239 23.11 1.49 -17.24
CA PHE A 239 23.87 2.22 -16.22
C PHE A 239 25.28 1.68 -15.95
N GLY A 240 25.76 0.73 -16.76
CA GLY A 240 27.09 0.14 -16.60
C GLY A 240 27.30 -0.54 -15.23
N ILE A 241 26.26 -1.22 -14.74
CA ILE A 241 26.24 -1.95 -13.47
C ILE A 241 26.52 -3.44 -13.70
N THR A 242 27.37 -4.02 -12.86
CA THR A 242 27.62 -5.47 -12.84
C THR A 242 26.84 -6.10 -11.67
N LEU A 243 25.99 -7.07 -11.97
CA LEU A 243 25.12 -7.73 -10.99
C LEU A 243 25.68 -9.05 -10.45
N SER A 244 26.52 -9.74 -11.24
CA SER A 244 27.28 -10.91 -10.79
C SER A 244 28.50 -10.48 -9.99
N GLU A 245 28.78 -11.14 -8.87
CA GLU A 245 30.13 -11.14 -8.31
C GLU A 245 31.04 -11.87 -9.31
N GLN A 246 32.01 -11.18 -9.90
CA GLN A 246 33.16 -11.91 -10.41
C GLN A 246 33.85 -12.51 -9.18
N GLN A 247 33.63 -13.80 -8.92
CA GLN A 247 34.61 -14.56 -8.17
C GLN A 247 35.93 -14.41 -8.93
N PRO A 248 37.02 -13.92 -8.31
CA PRO A 248 38.31 -14.01 -8.95
C PRO A 248 38.59 -15.50 -9.11
N THR A 249 38.62 -15.98 -10.36
CA THR A 249 39.24 -17.25 -10.71
C THR A 249 40.66 -17.21 -10.18
N GLN A 250 40.91 -17.96 -9.11
CA GLN A 250 42.26 -18.40 -8.73
C GLN A 250 42.71 -19.49 -9.68
#